data_AF-A0A1C4D534-F1
#
_entry.id   AF-A0A1C4D534-F1
#
_cell.length_a   1.000
_cell.length_b   1.000
_cell.length_c   1.000
_cell.angle_alpha   90.00
_cell.angle_beta   90.00
_cell.angle_gamma   90.00
#
_symmetry.space_group_name_H-M   'P 1'
#
loop_
_entity.id
_entity.type
_entity.pdbx_description
1 polymer ?
#
loop_
_entity_poly.entity_id
_entity_poly.type
_entity_poly.pdbx_seq_one_letter_code
_entity_poly.pdbx_strand_id
1 'polypeptide(L)'
;MSISISCNTITHLKELQQEEKDYDEYFKWSINEWKYEMINEMHFSKINEELLNEHNKISNNQILFIKHKDTIFKIAVEVLEELKEESLFKNLNSEFVLMFGISEFDDKEIEKVFAKRLNDETKFMEFKNWIDSEE
;
A
#
# COMPACT_ATOMS: atom_id res chain seq x y z
N MET A 1 10.54 -2.34 11.37
CA MET A 1 9.59 -1.66 10.47
C MET A 1 10.40 -1.14 9.30
N SER A 2 9.99 -1.44 8.08
CA SER A 2 10.66 -1.02 6.83
C SER A 2 9.60 -0.59 5.81
N ILE A 3 10.02 0.21 4.84
CA ILE A 3 9.20 0.62 3.71
C ILE A 3 9.88 0.17 2.42
N SER A 4 9.06 -0.22 1.45
CA SER A 4 9.50 -0.61 0.11
C SER A 4 8.46 -0.14 -0.91
N ILE A 5 8.80 -0.25 -2.19
CA ILE A 5 7.85 -0.04 -3.29
C ILE A 5 7.48 -1.39 -3.88
N SER A 6 6.19 -1.55 -4.15
CA SER A 6 5.67 -2.61 -5.00
C SER A 6 4.89 -2.00 -6.16
N CYS A 7 4.87 -2.68 -7.30
CA CYS A 7 4.04 -2.27 -8.44
C CYS A 7 3.53 -3.48 -9.22
N ASN A 8 2.41 -3.28 -9.90
CA ASN A 8 1.82 -4.28 -10.77
C ASN A 8 1.69 -3.78 -12.21
N THR A 9 1.38 -4.70 -13.12
CA THR A 9 1.07 -4.39 -14.51
C THR A 9 -0.29 -4.96 -14.88
N ILE A 10 -1.01 -4.30 -15.79
CA ILE A 10 -2.29 -4.81 -16.29
C ILE A 10 -2.13 -6.18 -16.94
N THR A 11 -1.01 -6.43 -17.62
CA THR A 11 -0.73 -7.72 -18.23
C THR A 11 -0.68 -8.83 -17.18
N HIS A 12 0.12 -8.64 -16.12
CA HIS A 12 0.21 -9.60 -15.02
C HIS A 12 -1.12 -9.80 -14.29
N LEU A 13 -1.83 -8.71 -13.99
CA LEU A 13 -3.16 -8.79 -13.38
C LEU A 13 -4.11 -9.65 -14.23
N LYS A 14 -4.15 -9.42 -15.55
CA LYS A 14 -5.00 -10.20 -16.46
C LYS A 14 -4.59 -11.66 -16.59
N GLU A 15 -3.31 -11.98 -16.46
CA GLU A 15 -2.81 -13.35 -16.45
C GLU A 15 -3.36 -14.09 -15.22
N LEU A 16 -3.21 -13.51 -14.02
CA LEU A 16 -3.74 -14.08 -12.78
C LEU A 16 -5.28 -14.26 -12.82
N GLN A 17 -6.00 -13.24 -13.29
CA GLN A 17 -7.47 -13.29 -13.42
C GLN A 17 -7.96 -14.34 -14.44
N GLN A 18 -7.15 -14.69 -15.44
CA GLN A 18 -7.50 -15.76 -16.38
C GLN A 18 -7.28 -17.14 -15.78
N GLU A 19 -6.28 -17.28 -14.92
CA GLU A 19 -5.96 -18.52 -14.21
C GLU A 19 -6.98 -18.80 -13.11
N GLU A 20 -7.41 -17.78 -12.36
CA GLU A 20 -8.35 -17.91 -11.23
C GLU A 20 -9.44 -16.83 -11.23
N LYS A 21 -10.52 -17.05 -12.00
CA LYS A 21 -11.58 -16.07 -12.30
C LYS A 21 -12.45 -15.61 -11.13
N ASP A 22 -12.39 -16.31 -9.99
CA ASP A 22 -13.18 -15.95 -8.81
C ASP A 22 -12.42 -15.01 -7.86
N TYR A 23 -11.14 -14.71 -8.18
CA TYR A 23 -10.23 -13.92 -7.34
C TYR A 23 -9.84 -12.59 -8.01
N ASP A 24 -10.68 -12.09 -8.91
CA ASP A 24 -10.37 -10.90 -9.71
C ASP A 24 -10.04 -9.66 -8.88
N GLU A 25 -10.83 -9.37 -7.84
CA GLU A 25 -10.58 -8.26 -6.93
C GLU A 25 -9.40 -8.55 -5.99
N TYR A 26 -9.25 -9.80 -5.55
CA TYR A 26 -8.13 -10.22 -4.71
C TYR A 26 -6.78 -9.91 -5.38
N PHE A 27 -6.58 -10.28 -6.64
CA PHE A 27 -5.33 -9.99 -7.36
C PHE A 27 -5.11 -8.51 -7.65
N LYS A 28 -6.17 -7.72 -7.70
CA LYS A 28 -6.09 -6.28 -7.91
C LYS A 28 -5.58 -5.55 -6.67
N TRP A 29 -6.09 -5.92 -5.50
CA TRP A 29 -5.86 -5.18 -4.25
C TRP A 29 -4.77 -5.79 -3.37
N SER A 30 -4.48 -7.09 -3.50
CA SER A 30 -3.44 -7.75 -2.71
C SER A 30 -2.04 -7.48 -3.26
N ILE A 31 -1.31 -6.59 -2.57
CA ILE A 31 0.05 -6.19 -2.98
C ILE A 31 1.02 -7.37 -3.09
N ASN A 32 0.83 -8.43 -2.28
CA ASN A 32 1.66 -9.64 -2.32
C ASN A 32 1.54 -10.42 -3.63
N GLU A 33 0.46 -10.22 -4.39
CA GLU A 33 0.21 -10.85 -5.70
C GLU A 33 0.77 -10.02 -6.86
N TRP A 34 1.29 -8.82 -6.56
CA TRP A 34 1.79 -7.92 -7.58
C TRP A 34 3.13 -8.41 -8.13
N LYS A 35 3.32 -8.22 -9.45
CA LYS A 35 4.49 -8.71 -10.17
C LYS A 35 5.85 -8.29 -9.58
N TYR A 36 5.92 -7.06 -9.08
CA TYR A 36 7.16 -6.45 -8.66
C TYR A 36 7.04 -6.05 -7.19
N GLU A 37 7.68 -6.82 -6.33
CA GLU A 37 7.77 -6.55 -4.90
C GLU A 37 9.16 -6.03 -4.52
N MET A 38 9.21 -5.10 -3.57
CA MET A 38 10.46 -4.52 -3.03
C MET A 38 11.42 -3.99 -4.10
N ILE A 39 10.89 -3.45 -5.19
CA ILE A 39 11.73 -2.96 -6.28
C ILE A 39 12.55 -1.75 -5.86
N ASN A 40 13.80 -1.72 -6.35
CA ASN A 40 14.75 -0.67 -6.06
C ASN A 40 14.94 -0.40 -4.55
N GLU A 41 14.89 -1.46 -3.73
CA GLU A 41 15.06 -1.41 -2.26
C GLU A 41 16.28 -0.59 -1.81
N MET A 42 17.34 -0.56 -2.63
CA MET A 42 18.55 0.22 -2.34
C MET A 42 18.28 1.72 -2.18
N HIS A 43 17.27 2.28 -2.85
CA HIS A 43 16.88 3.69 -2.68
C HIS A 43 16.21 3.96 -1.32
N PHE A 44 15.69 2.92 -0.67
CA PHE A 44 15.10 2.99 0.66
C PHE A 44 16.05 2.57 1.78
N SER A 45 17.23 2.03 1.45
CA SER A 45 18.20 1.50 2.43
C SER A 45 18.45 2.45 3.60
N LYS A 46 18.75 3.72 3.33
CA LYS A 46 19.00 4.73 4.37
C LYS A 46 17.77 5.01 5.24
N ILE A 47 16.60 5.15 4.62
CA ILE A 47 15.34 5.37 5.36
C ILE A 47 15.05 4.15 6.24
N ASN A 48 15.21 2.95 5.71
CA ASN A 48 15.00 1.70 6.45
C ASN A 48 15.98 1.52 7.61
N GLU A 49 17.23 1.94 7.44
CA GLU A 49 18.22 1.98 8.54
C GLU A 49 17.79 2.94 9.64
N GLU A 50 17.36 4.16 9.29
CA GLU A 50 16.86 5.15 10.25
C GLU A 50 15.60 4.64 10.99
N LEU A 51 14.63 4.07 10.26
CA LEU A 51 13.43 3.46 10.83
C LEU A 51 13.76 2.31 11.79
N LEU A 52 14.73 1.45 11.43
CA LEU A 52 15.17 0.35 12.29
C LEU A 52 15.82 0.88 13.57
N ASN A 53 16.67 1.90 13.46
CA ASN A 53 17.34 2.51 14.60
C ASN A 53 16.33 3.16 15.57
N GLU A 54 15.34 3.88 15.05
CA GLU A 54 14.27 4.44 15.88
C GLU A 54 13.40 3.36 16.50
N HIS A 55 13.04 2.32 15.74
CA HIS A 55 12.29 1.19 16.24
C HIS A 55 12.99 0.51 17.42
N ASN A 56 14.31 0.28 17.34
CA ASN A 56 15.10 -0.33 18.41
C ASN A 56 15.12 0.51 19.70
N LYS A 57 14.99 1.83 19.60
CA LYS A 57 14.93 2.72 20.79
C LYS A 57 13.59 2.61 21.53
N ILE A 58 12.52 2.28 20.81
CA ILE A 58 11.15 2.31 21.34
C ILE A 58 10.51 0.93 21.48
N SER A 59 11.19 -0.15 21.05
CA SER A 59 10.62 -1.51 20.97
C SER A 59 10.05 -2.04 22.29
N ASN A 60 10.63 -1.61 23.42
CA ASN A 60 10.18 -2.02 24.76
C ASN A 60 9.04 -1.14 25.32
N ASN A 61 8.57 -0.14 24.57
CA ASN A 61 7.49 0.75 24.99
C ASN A 61 6.36 0.73 23.96
N GLN A 62 5.31 -0.04 24.27
CA GLN A 62 4.17 -0.26 23.37
C GLN A 62 3.45 1.04 22.98
N ILE A 63 3.32 2.01 23.89
CA ILE A 63 2.65 3.29 23.59
C ILE A 63 3.47 4.11 22.58
N LEU A 64 4.80 4.16 22.76
CA LEU A 64 5.68 4.84 21.82
C LEU A 64 5.73 4.12 20.48
N PHE A 65 5.73 2.78 20.48
CA PHE A 65 5.68 1.98 19.26
C PHE A 65 4.42 2.27 18.44
N ILE A 66 3.24 2.27 19.07
CA ILE A 66 1.97 2.58 18.38
C ILE A 66 2.03 3.99 17.75
N LYS A 67 2.44 5.00 18.52
CA LYS A 67 2.56 6.38 18.01
C LYS A 67 3.56 6.49 16.84
N HIS A 68 4.68 5.80 16.93
CA HIS A 68 5.68 5.79 15.86
C HIS A 68 5.12 5.14 14.60
N LYS A 69 4.50 3.96 14.72
CA LYS A 69 3.83 3.25 13.61
C LYS A 69 2.82 4.15 12.90
N ASP A 70 1.91 4.77 13.66
CA ASP A 70 0.86 5.63 13.09
C ASP A 70 1.45 6.86 12.40
N THR A 71 2.57 7.38 12.92
CA THR A 71 3.32 8.46 12.27
C THR A 71 3.89 8.02 10.93
N ILE A 72 4.50 6.83 10.85
CA ILE A 72 5.03 6.29 9.58
C ILE A 72 3.92 6.08 8.56
N PHE A 73 2.80 5.50 8.96
CA PHE A 73 1.67 5.27 8.04
C PHE A 73 1.13 6.58 7.49
N LYS A 74 0.95 7.57 8.37
CA LYS A 74 0.50 8.90 7.98
C LYS A 74 1.45 9.53 6.96
N ILE A 75 2.75 9.55 7.25
CA ILE A 75 3.77 10.14 6.36
C ILE A 75 3.80 9.41 5.02
N ALA A 76 3.76 8.07 5.01
CA ALA A 76 3.80 7.30 3.78
C ALA A 76 2.61 7.64 2.85
N VAL A 77 1.41 7.76 3.41
CA VAL A 77 0.21 8.14 2.66
C VAL A 77 0.29 9.60 2.19
N GLU A 78 0.76 10.52 3.03
CA GLU A 78 0.96 11.93 2.65
C GLU A 78 1.95 12.08 1.48
N VAL A 79 3.06 11.33 1.49
CA VAL A 79 4.00 11.31 0.36
C VAL A 79 3.32 10.81 -0.92
N LEU A 80 2.49 9.77 -0.86
CA LEU A 80 1.77 9.27 -2.03
C LEU A 80 0.72 10.28 -2.56
N GLU A 81 0.08 11.03 -1.66
CA GLU A 81 -0.79 12.16 -2.03
C GLU A 81 0.00 13.28 -2.74
N GLU A 82 1.15 13.67 -2.18
CA GLU A 82 2.04 14.68 -2.80
C GLU A 82 2.47 14.26 -4.21
N LEU A 83 2.89 13.01 -4.41
CA LEU A 83 3.27 12.49 -5.73
C LEU A 83 2.10 12.53 -6.74
N LYS A 84 0.86 12.34 -6.26
CA LYS A 84 -0.35 12.46 -7.07
C LYS A 84 -0.60 13.93 -7.44
N GLU A 85 -0.45 14.86 -6.50
CA GLU A 85 -0.59 16.30 -6.72
C GLU A 85 0.47 16.86 -7.67
N GLU A 86 1.71 16.36 -7.58
CA GLU A 86 2.82 16.63 -8.50
C GLU A 86 2.61 16.06 -9.91
N SER A 87 1.47 15.39 -10.14
CA SER A 87 1.07 14.82 -11.43
C SER A 87 2.02 13.71 -11.93
N LEU A 88 2.70 13.00 -11.03
CA LEU A 88 3.58 11.87 -11.39
C LEU A 88 2.81 10.78 -12.15
N PHE A 89 1.54 10.56 -11.76
CA PHE A 89 0.70 9.49 -12.29
C PHE A 89 -0.26 9.94 -13.41
N LYS A 90 -0.17 11.17 -13.91
CA LYS A 90 -1.15 11.75 -14.86
C LYS A 90 -1.30 11.00 -16.19
N ASN A 91 -0.27 10.25 -16.58
CA ASN A 91 -0.23 9.51 -17.84
C ASN A 91 -0.64 8.03 -17.68
N LEU A 92 -0.98 7.61 -16.46
CA LEU A 92 -1.50 6.28 -16.21
C LEU A 92 -2.97 6.21 -16.64
N ASN A 93 -3.42 5.01 -16.96
CA ASN A 93 -4.80 4.79 -17.41
C ASN A 93 -5.79 4.88 -16.23
N SER A 94 -7.09 4.89 -16.54
CA SER A 94 -8.18 4.96 -15.55
C SER A 94 -8.24 3.76 -14.59
N GLU A 95 -7.55 2.66 -14.89
CA GLU A 95 -7.47 1.49 -14.02
C GLU A 95 -6.31 1.57 -13.02
N PHE A 96 -5.53 2.65 -13.05
CA PHE A 96 -4.48 2.86 -12.08
C PHE A 96 -5.05 3.01 -10.67
N VAL A 97 -4.44 2.30 -9.73
CA VAL A 97 -4.74 2.38 -8.30
C VAL A 97 -3.46 2.69 -7.54
N LEU A 98 -3.59 3.53 -6.52
CA LEU A 98 -2.51 3.89 -5.62
C LEU A 98 -2.83 3.35 -4.24
N MET A 99 -1.93 2.51 -3.72
CA MET A 99 -2.15 1.76 -2.48
C MET A 99 -1.00 1.97 -1.51
N PHE A 100 -1.34 1.93 -0.22
CA PHE A 100 -0.39 1.76 0.87
C PHE A 100 -0.84 0.55 1.69
N GLY A 101 -0.08 -0.54 1.60
CA GLY A 101 -0.34 -1.76 2.35
C GLY A 101 0.68 -1.96 3.46
N ILE A 102 0.28 -2.69 4.49
CA ILE A 102 1.10 -2.95 5.66
C ILE A 102 1.14 -4.45 5.88
N SER A 103 2.33 -5.05 5.83
CA SER A 103 2.51 -6.47 6.13
C SER A 103 2.19 -6.76 7.60
N GLU A 104 1.58 -7.93 7.87
CA GLU A 104 1.28 -8.42 9.22
C GLU A 104 0.38 -7.48 10.06
N PHE A 105 -0.44 -6.68 9.38
CA PHE A 105 -1.34 -5.74 10.01
C PHE A 105 -2.70 -5.79 9.31
N ASP A 106 -3.71 -6.22 10.06
CA ASP A 106 -5.08 -6.39 9.56
C ASP A 106 -5.98 -5.37 10.27
N ASP A 107 -6.13 -4.21 9.63
CA ASP A 107 -7.04 -3.15 10.07
C ASP A 107 -7.78 -2.63 8.84
N LYS A 108 -8.87 -3.31 8.48
CA LYS A 108 -9.67 -2.99 7.30
C LYS A 108 -10.16 -1.53 7.31
N GLU A 109 -10.39 -0.92 8.48
CA GLU A 109 -10.84 0.48 8.56
C GLU A 109 -9.74 1.47 8.17
N ILE A 110 -8.51 1.28 8.65
CA ILE A 110 -7.42 2.19 8.30
C ILE A 110 -7.00 2.03 6.84
N GLU A 111 -7.04 0.81 6.29
CA GLU A 111 -6.82 0.57 4.87
C GLU A 111 -7.87 1.27 3.99
N LYS A 112 -9.15 1.21 4.38
CA LYS A 112 -10.22 1.97 3.71
C LYS A 112 -9.96 3.48 3.76
N VAL A 113 -9.48 4.01 4.88
CA VAL A 113 -9.09 5.43 4.98
C VAL A 113 -7.97 5.77 4.00
N PHE A 114 -6.95 4.93 3.88
CA PHE A 114 -5.84 5.15 2.95
C PHE A 114 -6.29 5.04 1.49
N ALA A 115 -7.05 4.00 1.14
CA ALA A 115 -7.59 3.82 -0.21
C ALA A 115 -8.45 5.02 -0.65
N LYS A 116 -9.29 5.55 0.25
CA LYS A 116 -10.13 6.74 0.00
C LYS A 116 -9.31 7.99 -0.29
N ARG A 117 -8.21 8.17 0.45
CA ARG A 117 -7.30 9.32 0.28
C ARG A 117 -6.55 9.26 -1.05
N LEU A 118 -6.09 8.06 -1.40
CA LEU A 118 -5.18 7.86 -2.53
C LEU A 118 -5.89 7.73 -3.89
N ASN A 119 -7.14 7.26 -3.91
CA ASN A 119 -7.86 6.97 -5.14
C ASN A 119 -9.06 7.90 -5.37
N ASP A 120 -9.69 7.82 -6.55
CA ASP A 120 -10.99 8.46 -6.77
C ASP A 120 -12.13 7.69 -6.09
N GLU A 121 -13.32 8.29 -6.06
CA GLU A 121 -14.49 7.69 -5.41
C GLU A 121 -14.87 6.33 -6.02
N THR A 122 -14.70 6.16 -7.34
CA THR A 122 -15.04 4.91 -8.02
C THR A 122 -14.11 3.78 -7.57
N LYS A 123 -12.80 3.99 -7.63
CA LYS A 123 -11.79 3.01 -7.19
C LYS A 123 -11.83 2.77 -5.69
N PHE A 124 -12.12 3.79 -4.89
CA PHE A 124 -12.35 3.63 -3.46
C PHE A 124 -13.54 2.72 -3.18
N MET A 125 -14.67 2.92 -3.86
CA MET A 125 -15.87 2.08 -3.66
C MET A 125 -15.66 0.64 -4.12
N GLU A 126 -14.90 0.41 -5.20
CA GLU A 126 -14.46 -0.93 -5.62
C GLU A 126 -13.66 -1.61 -4.50
N PHE A 127 -12.60 -0.96 -4.00
CA PHE A 127 -11.78 -1.48 -2.89
C PHE A 127 -12.61 -1.74 -1.63
N LYS A 128 -13.46 -0.78 -1.25
CA LYS A 128 -14.31 -0.88 -0.07
C LYS A 128 -15.23 -2.10 -0.15
N ASN A 129 -15.86 -2.33 -1.29
CA ASN A 129 -16.76 -3.48 -1.46
C ASN A 129 -16.00 -4.81 -1.36
N TRP A 130 -14.79 -4.88 -1.92
CA TRP A 130 -13.94 -6.05 -1.80
C TRP A 130 -13.49 -6.30 -0.37
N ILE A 131 -12.86 -5.32 0.29
CA ILE A 131 -12.31 -5.51 1.64
C ILE A 131 -13.39 -5.76 2.71
N ASP A 132 -14.61 -5.22 2.51
CA ASP A 132 -15.76 -5.54 3.38
C ASP A 132 -16.34 -6.95 3.11
N SER A 133 -16.01 -7.57 1.97
CA SER A 133 -16.42 -8.94 1.62
C SER A 133 -15.42 -10.01 2.04
N GLU A 134 -14.16 -9.63 2.27
CA GLU A 134 -13.16 -10.51 2.90
C GLU A 134 -13.58 -10.78 4.35
N GLU A 135 -13.63 -12.05 4.76
CA GLU A 135 -13.99 -12.44 6.15
C GLU A 135 -12.95 -11.99 7.19
#